data_AF-A0AB39MAJ7-F1
#
_entry.id   AF-A0AB39MAJ7-F1
#
_cell.length_a   1.000
_cell.length_b   1.000
_cell.length_c   1.000
_cell.angle_alpha   90.00
_cell.angle_beta   90.00
_cell.angle_gamma   90.00
#
_symmetry.space_group_name_H-M   'P 1'
#
loop_
_entity.id
_entity.type
_entity.pdbx_description
1 polymer ?
#
loop_
_entity_poly.entity_id
_entity_poly.type
_entity_poly.pdbx_seq_one_letter_code
_entity_poly.pdbx_strand_id
1 'polypeptide(L)'
;MKAGHLTLAKVDAMTGTEFEDLVASLCRRDGCTQVRRVGGANDNRADVVGRLPDGRSLVIQCKRYAPTSTIAIRELRDLLGAKVHFAADLAVLVTTTRFSSPSERFALEHGILAVHRDHLGL
;
A
#
# COMPACT_ATOMS: atom_id res chain seq x y z
N MET A 1 15.30 15.36 14.19
CA MET A 1 14.14 16.06 13.60
C MET A 1 12.88 15.53 14.27
N LYS A 2 11.97 16.41 14.73
CA LYS A 2 10.76 15.99 15.44
C LYS A 2 9.87 15.19 14.48
N ALA A 3 9.73 13.88 14.71
CA ALA A 3 8.69 13.09 14.08
C ALA A 3 7.35 13.67 14.55
N GLY A 4 6.66 14.41 13.69
CA GLY A 4 5.28 14.76 13.95
C GLY A 4 4.50 13.46 14.00
N HIS A 5 3.99 13.09 15.18
CA HIS A 5 3.11 11.94 15.35
C HIS A 5 1.92 12.13 14.40
N LEU A 6 1.94 11.42 13.27
CA LEU A 6 0.86 11.43 12.29
C LEU A 6 -0.27 10.68 12.96
N THR A 7 -1.41 11.33 13.18
CA THR A 7 -2.55 10.63 13.78
C THR A 7 -3.39 9.98 12.69
N LEU A 8 -4.12 8.92 13.04
CA LEU A 8 -5.10 8.30 12.15
C LEU A 8 -6.12 9.31 11.60
N ALA A 9 -6.49 10.33 12.38
CA ALA A 9 -7.37 11.41 11.95
C ALA A 9 -6.76 12.27 10.82
N LYS A 10 -5.43 12.47 10.82
CA LYS A 10 -4.75 13.17 9.72
C LYS A 10 -4.74 12.32 8.45
N VAL A 11 -4.55 11.00 8.59
CA VAL A 11 -4.61 10.07 7.45
C VAL A 11 -6.00 10.03 6.84
N ASP A 12 -7.06 10.05 7.65
CA ASP A 12 -8.45 10.05 7.18
C ASP A 12 -8.80 11.32 6.37
N ALA A 13 -8.11 12.44 6.63
CA ALA A 13 -8.29 13.72 5.94
C ALA A 13 -7.47 13.85 4.65
N MET A 14 -6.55 12.93 4.35
CA MET A 14 -5.71 12.99 3.15
C MET A 14 -6.51 12.72 1.88
N THR A 15 -6.09 13.34 0.79
CA THR A 15 -6.43 12.91 -0.57
C THR A 15 -5.76 11.57 -0.91
N GLY A 16 -6.14 10.95 -2.05
CA GLY A 16 -5.48 9.72 -2.52
C GLY A 16 -3.98 9.92 -2.72
N THR A 17 -3.59 10.98 -3.43
CA THR A 17 -2.18 11.31 -3.70
C THR A 17 -1.39 11.60 -2.42
N GLU A 18 -1.94 12.33 -1.46
CA GLU A 18 -1.26 12.56 -0.17
C GLU A 18 -1.06 11.26 0.61
N PHE A 19 -2.01 10.32 0.53
CA PHE A 19 -1.87 9.01 1.15
C PHE A 19 -0.79 8.17 0.48
N GLU A 20 -0.71 8.19 -0.86
CA GLU A 20 0.37 7.53 -1.60
C GLU A 20 1.75 8.10 -1.24
N ASP A 21 1.86 9.44 -1.15
CA ASP A 21 3.10 10.11 -0.75
C ASP A 21 3.49 9.78 0.70
N LEU A 22 2.50 9.66 1.61
CA LEU A 22 2.73 9.17 2.97
C LEU A 22 3.30 7.75 2.95
N VAL A 23 2.67 6.82 2.22
CA VAL A 23 3.14 5.43 2.13
C VAL A 23 4.56 5.36 1.57
N ALA A 24 4.87 6.12 0.52
CA ALA A 24 6.22 6.23 -0.01
C ALA A 24 7.21 6.76 1.04
N SER A 25 6.82 7.73 1.86
CA SER A 25 7.66 8.26 2.94
C SER A 25 7.92 7.24 4.05
N LEU A 26 6.91 6.43 4.43
CA LEU A 26 7.03 5.36 5.41
C LEU A 26 7.97 4.26 4.90
N CYS A 27 7.83 3.86 3.63
CA CYS A 27 8.77 2.91 3.01
C CYS A 27 10.22 3.39 3.10
N ARG A 28 10.49 4.67 2.78
CA ARG A 28 11.84 5.25 2.90
C ARG A 28 12.33 5.29 4.34
N ARG A 29 11.46 5.68 5.29
CA ARG A 29 11.76 5.68 6.73
C ARG A 29 12.18 4.29 7.20
N ASP A 30 11.50 3.26 6.72
CA ASP A 30 11.71 1.87 7.13
C ASP A 30 12.82 1.17 6.32
N GLY A 31 13.60 1.92 5.54
CA GLY A 31 14.83 1.45 4.88
C GLY A 31 14.65 0.98 3.43
N CYS A 32 13.46 1.11 2.84
CA CYS A 32 13.29 0.81 1.42
C CYS A 32 14.03 1.84 0.55
N THR A 33 14.60 1.35 -0.55
CA THR A 33 15.35 2.16 -1.52
C THR A 33 14.61 2.26 -2.85
N GLN A 34 15.05 3.18 -3.72
CA GLN A 34 14.45 3.40 -5.05
C GLN A 34 12.93 3.68 -5.02
N VAL A 35 12.42 4.17 -3.88
CA VAL A 35 11.00 4.40 -3.68
C VAL A 35 10.53 5.57 -4.53
N ARG A 36 9.63 5.29 -5.48
CA ARG A 36 8.98 6.27 -6.35
C ARG A 36 7.47 6.06 -6.37
N ARG A 37 6.73 7.17 -6.34
CA ARG A 37 5.31 7.15 -6.68
C ARG A 37 5.19 7.00 -8.20
N VAL A 38 4.37 6.07 -8.65
CA VAL A 38 4.07 5.82 -10.07
C VAL A 38 2.59 6.07 -10.40
N GLY A 39 1.78 6.38 -9.37
CA GLY A 39 0.35 6.62 -9.48
C GLY A 39 -0.04 7.76 -10.43
N GLY A 40 -1.14 7.55 -11.16
CA GLY A 40 -1.72 8.44 -12.18
C GLY A 40 -2.78 7.75 -13.05
N ALA A 41 -3.44 8.48 -13.94
CA ALA A 41 -4.38 7.86 -14.88
C ALA A 41 -3.65 6.82 -15.76
N ASN A 42 -4.11 5.56 -15.74
CA ASN A 42 -3.55 4.38 -16.44
C ASN A 42 -2.28 3.74 -15.81
N ASP A 43 -2.03 3.90 -14.52
CA ASP A 43 -0.82 3.43 -13.81
C ASP A 43 -0.66 1.90 -13.58
N ASN A 44 -1.32 1.04 -14.37
CA ASN A 44 -1.28 -0.42 -14.20
C ASN A 44 -1.58 -0.88 -12.75
N ARG A 45 -2.34 -0.08 -12.00
CA ARG A 45 -2.81 -0.34 -10.64
C ARG A 45 -1.73 -0.42 -9.57
N ALA A 46 -0.59 0.22 -9.79
CA ALA A 46 0.45 0.43 -8.79
C ALA A 46 0.57 1.92 -8.48
N ASP A 47 0.67 2.25 -7.20
CA ASP A 47 0.80 3.64 -6.76
C ASP A 47 2.24 3.96 -6.34
N VAL A 48 2.93 2.99 -5.73
CA VAL A 48 4.34 3.12 -5.32
C VAL A 48 5.12 1.87 -5.71
N VAL A 49 6.35 2.06 -6.19
CA VAL A 49 7.31 0.97 -6.39
C VAL A 49 8.63 1.27 -5.68
N GLY A 50 9.39 0.24 -5.33
CA GLY A 50 10.68 0.40 -4.68
C GLY A 50 11.41 -0.93 -4.50
N ARG A 51 12.38 -0.94 -3.59
CA ARG A 51 13.10 -2.14 -3.15
C ARG A 51 13.17 -2.21 -1.64
N LEU A 52 12.94 -3.40 -1.09
CA LEU A 52 13.18 -3.70 0.32
C LEU A 52 14.68 -3.58 0.66
N PRO A 53 15.05 -3.47 1.95
CA PRO A 53 16.45 -3.45 2.37
C PRO A 53 17.27 -4.66 1.91
N ASP A 54 16.63 -5.81 1.71
CA ASP A 54 17.25 -7.04 1.21
C ASP A 54 17.38 -7.09 -0.34
N GLY A 55 16.98 -6.03 -1.02
CA GLY A 55 17.09 -5.87 -2.47
C GLY A 55 15.87 -6.33 -3.28
N ARG A 56 14.91 -7.05 -2.67
CA ARG A 56 13.69 -7.52 -3.36
C ARG A 56 12.85 -6.36 -3.87
N SER A 57 12.28 -6.50 -5.06
CA SER A 57 11.41 -5.50 -5.68
C SER A 57 10.01 -5.50 -5.06
N LEU A 58 9.44 -4.31 -4.95
CA LEU A 58 8.21 -4.02 -4.22
C LEU A 58 7.26 -3.24 -5.13
N VAL A 59 6.00 -3.69 -5.21
CA VAL A 59 4.88 -2.93 -5.76
C VAL A 59 3.82 -2.72 -4.67
N ILE A 60 3.31 -1.49 -4.57
CA ILE A 60 2.31 -1.11 -3.59
C ILE A 60 1.11 -0.49 -4.28
N GLN A 61 -0.07 -0.93 -3.87
CA GLN A 61 -1.32 -0.24 -4.13
C GLN A 61 -1.87 0.36 -2.83
N CYS A 62 -2.27 1.62 -2.90
CA CYS A 62 -2.86 2.40 -1.83
C CYS A 62 -4.36 2.55 -2.08
N LYS A 63 -5.17 2.14 -1.11
CA LYS A 63 -6.64 2.29 -1.17
C LYS A 63 -7.15 3.10 -0.01
N ARG A 64 -7.58 4.32 -0.31
CA ARG A 64 -8.26 5.19 0.64
C ARG A 64 -9.77 5.07 0.43
N TYR A 65 -10.44 4.31 1.28
CA TYR A 65 -11.90 4.24 1.36
C TYR A 65 -12.39 4.78 2.70
N ALA A 66 -13.70 5.05 2.77
CA ALA A 66 -14.33 5.43 4.03
C ALA A 66 -14.14 4.31 5.09
N PRO A 67 -14.03 4.64 6.39
CA PRO A 67 -13.84 3.63 7.44
C PRO A 67 -14.94 2.57 7.52
N THR A 68 -16.14 2.86 7.01
CA THR A 68 -17.28 1.92 6.96
C THR A 68 -17.22 0.98 5.75
N SER A 69 -16.34 1.23 4.78
CA SER A 69 -16.14 0.38 3.60
C SER A 69 -15.06 -0.66 3.87
N THR A 70 -15.06 -1.76 3.12
CA THR A 70 -14.03 -2.79 3.20
C THR A 70 -13.33 -3.00 1.87
N ILE A 71 -12.04 -3.36 1.89
CA ILE A 71 -11.32 -3.78 0.69
C ILE A 71 -11.88 -5.11 0.18
N ALA A 72 -12.40 -5.09 -1.05
CA ALA A 72 -12.92 -6.27 -1.74
C ALA A 72 -11.79 -7.08 -2.40
N ILE A 73 -12.03 -8.38 -2.60
CA ILE A 73 -11.08 -9.32 -3.21
C ILE A 73 -10.61 -8.90 -4.61
N ARG A 74 -11.43 -8.13 -5.34
CA ARG A 74 -11.08 -7.60 -6.66
C ARG A 74 -9.79 -6.77 -6.62
N GLU A 75 -9.61 -5.93 -5.60
CA GLU A 75 -8.43 -5.06 -5.45
C GLU A 75 -7.14 -5.88 -5.31
N LEU A 76 -7.19 -7.00 -4.58
CA LEU A 76 -6.04 -7.89 -4.42
C LEU A 76 -5.70 -8.65 -5.70
N ARG A 77 -6.71 -9.07 -6.47
CA ARG A 77 -6.50 -9.72 -7.78
C ARG A 77 -5.87 -8.76 -8.78
N ASP A 78 -6.36 -7.52 -8.77
CA ASP A 78 -5.83 -6.41 -9.55
C ASP A 78 -4.36 -6.14 -9.20
N LEU A 79 -4.02 -6.08 -7.91
CA LEU A 79 -2.64 -5.92 -7.43
C LEU A 79 -1.75 -7.12 -7.81
N LEU A 80 -2.28 -8.35 -7.82
CA LEU A 80 -1.52 -9.51 -8.29
C LEU A 80 -1.15 -9.37 -9.77
N GLY A 81 -2.04 -8.83 -10.59
CA GLY A 81 -1.75 -8.47 -11.98
C GLY A 81 -0.62 -7.45 -12.08
N ALA A 82 -0.65 -6.41 -11.25
CA ALA A 82 0.43 -5.41 -11.17
C ALA A 82 1.76 -6.06 -10.77
N LYS A 83 1.78 -6.94 -9.76
CA LYS A 83 2.98 -7.68 -9.34
C LYS A 83 3.64 -8.40 -10.51
N VAL A 84 2.85 -9.10 -11.33
CA VAL A 84 3.34 -9.79 -12.52
C VAL A 84 3.86 -8.79 -13.55
N HIS A 85 3.10 -7.74 -13.84
CA HIS A 85 3.48 -6.70 -14.81
C HIS A 85 4.82 -6.03 -14.47
N PHE A 86 5.03 -5.67 -13.21
CA PHE A 86 6.26 -5.03 -12.73
C PHE A 86 7.39 -6.03 -12.43
N ALA A 87 7.17 -7.34 -12.62
CA ALA A 87 8.08 -8.39 -12.19
C ALA A 87 8.55 -8.21 -10.72
N ALA A 88 7.59 -7.85 -9.85
CA ALA A 88 7.85 -7.55 -8.46
C ALA A 88 7.92 -8.82 -7.60
N ASP A 89 8.88 -8.87 -6.67
CA ASP A 89 9.01 -9.96 -5.71
C ASP A 89 7.87 -9.92 -4.69
N LEU A 90 7.54 -8.72 -4.18
CA LEU A 90 6.51 -8.50 -3.18
C LEU A 90 5.42 -7.54 -3.67
N ALA A 91 4.17 -7.88 -3.37
CA ALA A 91 3.02 -7.00 -3.52
C ALA A 91 2.45 -6.62 -2.15
N VAL A 92 2.13 -5.35 -1.98
CA VAL A 92 1.57 -4.80 -0.74
C VAL A 92 0.31 -4.00 -1.05
N LEU A 93 -0.79 -4.27 -0.35
CA LEU A 93 -1.97 -3.41 -0.38
C LEU A 93 -2.03 -2.63 0.94
N VAL A 94 -1.93 -1.31 0.86
CA VAL A 94 -2.02 -0.41 2.01
C VAL A 94 -3.36 0.31 2.00
N THR A 95 -4.07 0.32 3.13
CA THR A 95 -5.39 0.95 3.21
C THR A 95 -5.66 1.64 4.54
N THR A 96 -6.50 2.68 4.50
CA THR A 96 -7.05 3.38 5.67
C THR A 96 -8.25 2.66 6.29
N THR A 97 -8.74 1.58 5.67
CA THR A 97 -9.86 0.78 6.17
C THR A 97 -9.44 -0.67 6.43
N ARG A 98 -10.41 -1.57 6.65
CA ARG A 98 -10.18 -3.01 6.85
C ARG A 98 -10.40 -3.82 5.58
N PHE A 99 -9.85 -5.02 5.59
CA PHE A 99 -10.09 -6.02 4.54
C PHE A 99 -11.34 -6.83 4.89
N SER A 100 -12.08 -7.26 3.86
CA SER A 100 -13.10 -8.30 4.09
C SER A 100 -12.42 -9.63 4.42
N SER A 101 -13.07 -10.53 5.18
CA SER A 101 -12.46 -11.83 5.48
C SER A 101 -12.07 -12.67 4.23
N PRO A 102 -12.83 -12.65 3.12
CA PRO A 102 -12.38 -13.24 1.87
C PRO A 102 -11.09 -12.60 1.31
N SER A 103 -10.94 -11.28 1.46
CA SER A 103 -9.74 -10.55 1.02
C SER A 103 -8.53 -10.93 1.87
N GLU A 104 -8.67 -11.04 3.19
CA GLU A 104 -7.56 -11.46 4.07
C GLU A 104 -7.07 -12.87 3.72
N ARG A 105 -8.00 -13.82 3.53
CA ARG A 105 -7.64 -15.18 3.10
C ARG A 105 -6.93 -15.20 1.75
N PHE A 106 -7.44 -14.44 0.78
CA PHE A 106 -6.83 -14.33 -0.53
C PHE A 106 -5.42 -13.72 -0.47
N ALA A 107 -5.22 -12.69 0.36
CA ALA A 107 -3.91 -12.07 0.54
C ALA A 107 -2.89 -13.08 1.10
N LEU A 108 -3.28 -13.87 2.11
CA LEU A 108 -2.45 -14.92 2.68
C LEU A 108 -2.11 -16.01 1.65
N GLU A 109 -3.10 -16.51 0.91
CA GLU A 109 -2.93 -17.56 -0.11
C GLU A 109 -1.94 -17.16 -1.21
N HIS A 110 -1.93 -15.88 -1.60
CA HIS A 110 -1.10 -15.38 -2.69
C HIS A 110 0.14 -14.59 -2.25
N GLY A 111 0.47 -14.58 -0.95
CA GLY A 111 1.63 -13.89 -0.42
C GLY A 111 1.59 -12.37 -0.63
N ILE A 112 0.40 -11.77 -0.60
CA ILE A 112 0.21 -10.32 -0.64
C ILE A 112 0.24 -9.81 0.80
N LEU A 113 1.06 -8.80 1.06
CA LEU A 113 1.07 -8.15 2.37
C LEU A 113 -0.10 -7.16 2.46
N ALA A 114 -1.07 -7.47 3.32
CA ALA A 114 -2.22 -6.61 3.60
C ALA A 114 -1.91 -5.70 4.81
N VAL A 115 -1.79 -4.39 4.57
CA VAL A 115 -1.48 -3.39 5.60
C VAL A 115 -2.70 -2.49 5.78
N HIS A 116 -3.41 -2.64 6.89
CA HIS A 116 -4.50 -1.73 7.25
C HIS A 116 -4.02 -0.66 8.22
N ARG A 117 -4.89 0.33 8.50
CA ARG A 117 -4.60 1.51 9.32
C ARG A 117 -3.89 1.26 10.65
N ASP A 118 -4.19 0.15 11.34
CA ASP A 118 -3.54 -0.20 12.62
C ASP A 118 -2.04 -0.59 12.47
N HIS A 119 -1.55 -0.75 11.25
CA HIS A 119 -0.17 -1.14 10.93
C HIS A 119 0.68 0.01 10.37
N LEU A 120 0.15 1.23 10.24
CA LEU A 120 0.88 2.36 9.65
C LEU A 120 2.00 2.93 10.54
N GLY A 121 2.24 2.35 11.72
CA GLY A 121 3.37 2.70 12.59
C GLY A 121 3.38 4.19 12.97
N LEU A 122 2.17 4.70 13.24
CA LEU A 122 1.84 6.08 13.52
C LEU A 122 1.98 6.43 15.01
#